data_AF-A0A3S0W6F5-F1
#
_entry.id   AF-A0A3S0W6F5-F1
#
_cell.length_a   1.000
_cell.length_b   1.000
_cell.length_c   1.000
_cell.angle_alpha   90.00
_cell.angle_beta   90.00
_cell.angle_gamma   90.00
#
_symmetry.space_group_name_H-M   'P 1'
#
loop_
_entity.id
_entity.type
_entity.pdbx_description
1 polymer ?
#
loop_
_entity_poly.entity_id
_entity_poly.type
_entity_poly.pdbx_seq_one_letter_code
_entity_poly.pdbx_strand_id
1 'polypeptide(L)'
;MALAFLAGPIHAQSGDHDAAIFLVAHPAVATQWLNRDTTRAIFAMRQRTWPDGDAVQVFVLPNRDPVHARFTKEQLAVYPHQLQLAWDRMVFSGMGQAPNRVADQLEMREKIANTPGALGYLEREYLDENIHVISME
;
A
#
# COMPACT_ATOMS: atom_id res chain seq x y z
N MET A 1 -43.45 14.66 13.32
CA MET A 1 -42.52 13.74 14.00
C MET A 1 -42.80 12.33 13.49
N ALA A 2 -41.98 11.85 12.55
CA ALA A 2 -41.76 10.44 12.17
C ALA A 2 -41.03 10.43 10.81
N LEU A 3 -39.71 10.29 10.85
CA LEU A 3 -38.88 10.02 9.68
C LEU A 3 -39.06 8.55 9.28
N ALA A 4 -39.40 8.31 8.02
CA ALA A 4 -39.23 7.00 7.39
C ALA A 4 -37.96 7.05 6.53
N PHE A 5 -36.87 6.46 7.02
CA PHE A 5 -35.68 6.20 6.23
C PHE A 5 -35.96 5.02 5.29
N LEU A 6 -36.14 5.30 4.01
CA LEU A 6 -36.07 4.28 2.96
C LEU A 6 -34.58 3.99 2.74
N ALA A 7 -34.11 2.87 3.30
CA ALA A 7 -32.81 2.31 3.00
C ALA A 7 -32.76 1.93 1.51
N GLY A 8 -32.08 2.76 0.71
CA GLY A 8 -31.70 2.41 -0.66
C GLY A 8 -30.70 1.24 -0.66
N PRO A 9 -30.61 0.50 -1.77
CA PRO A 9 -29.79 -0.69 -1.84
C PRO A 9 -28.32 -0.35 -1.59
N ILE A 10 -27.75 -1.04 -0.60
CA ILE A 10 -26.30 -1.12 -0.38
C ILE A 10 -25.75 -1.82 -1.62
N HIS A 11 -25.13 -1.08 -2.53
CA HIS A 11 -24.33 -1.69 -3.59
C HIS A 11 -23.06 -2.26 -2.94
N ALA A 12 -23.18 -3.45 -2.37
CA ALA A 12 -22.05 -4.33 -2.20
C ALA A 12 -21.63 -4.76 -3.61
N GLN A 13 -20.74 -3.97 -4.23
CA GLN A 13 -20.03 -4.44 -5.40
C GLN A 13 -19.01 -5.48 -4.94
N SER A 14 -19.50 -6.71 -4.77
CA SER A 14 -18.67 -7.91 -4.77
C SER A 14 -18.24 -8.18 -6.22
N GLY A 15 -17.45 -7.27 -6.77
CA GLY A 15 -16.69 -7.51 -7.98
C GLY A 15 -15.35 -8.06 -7.54
N ASP A 16 -15.13 -9.36 -7.77
CA ASP A 16 -13.78 -9.93 -7.83
C ASP A 16 -13.12 -9.32 -9.08
N HIS A 17 -12.75 -8.04 -8.97
CA HIS A 17 -11.99 -7.37 -10.00
C HIS A 17 -10.57 -7.92 -9.88
N ASP A 18 -10.19 -8.78 -10.82
CA ASP A 18 -8.80 -9.15 -11.09
C ASP A 18 -8.07 -7.94 -11.72
N ALA A 19 -8.17 -6.79 -11.04
CA ALA A 19 -7.53 -5.55 -11.45
C ALA A 19 -6.06 -5.64 -11.06
N ALA A 20 -5.17 -5.62 -12.05
CA ALA A 20 -3.74 -5.67 -11.80
C ALA A 20 -3.31 -4.60 -10.77
N ILE A 21 -2.54 -5.02 -9.77
CA ILE A 21 -1.97 -4.15 -8.74
C ILE A 21 -0.54 -3.81 -9.14
N PHE A 22 -0.22 -2.52 -9.11
CA PHE A 22 1.08 -1.97 -9.47
C PHE A 22 1.79 -1.46 -8.24
N LEU A 23 3.09 -1.71 -8.16
CA LEU A 23 3.95 -1.07 -7.18
C LEU A 23 4.27 0.35 -7.69
N VAL A 24 4.10 1.35 -6.83
CA VAL A 24 4.23 2.76 -7.23
C VAL A 24 5.05 3.55 -6.23
N ALA A 25 5.80 4.52 -6.72
CA ALA A 25 6.69 5.36 -5.95
C ALA A 25 6.58 6.82 -6.36
N HIS A 26 7.15 7.70 -5.55
CA HIS A 26 7.28 9.11 -5.87
C HIS A 26 8.13 9.30 -7.15
N PRO A 27 7.82 10.26 -8.06
CA PRO A 27 8.55 10.45 -9.32
C PRO A 27 10.07 10.61 -9.22
N ALA A 28 10.56 11.18 -8.12
CA ALA A 28 11.98 11.36 -7.87
C ALA A 28 12.73 10.08 -7.43
N VAL A 29 12.04 8.96 -7.19
CA VAL A 29 12.69 7.69 -6.84
C VAL A 29 13.32 7.09 -8.10
N ALA A 30 14.65 6.92 -8.08
CA ALA A 30 15.40 6.41 -9.25
C ALA A 30 15.19 4.90 -9.48
N THR A 31 14.82 4.16 -8.44
CA THR A 31 14.63 2.69 -8.48
C THR A 31 13.53 2.32 -9.48
N GLN A 32 13.89 1.52 -10.49
CA GLN A 32 12.96 1.09 -11.56
C GLN A 32 12.28 -0.24 -11.28
N TRP A 33 12.93 -1.09 -10.49
CA TRP A 33 12.43 -2.42 -10.15
C TRP A 33 12.84 -2.82 -8.74
N LEU A 34 12.06 -3.69 -8.13
CA LEU A 34 12.41 -4.35 -6.88
C LEU A 34 12.08 -5.84 -6.99
N ASN A 35 12.94 -6.69 -6.43
CA ASN A 35 12.57 -8.08 -6.26
C ASN A 35 11.57 -8.26 -5.11
N ARG A 36 10.91 -9.42 -5.07
CA ARG A 36 9.92 -9.76 -4.03
C ARG A 36 10.46 -9.67 -2.60
N ASP A 37 11.70 -10.11 -2.36
CA ASP A 37 12.29 -10.14 -1.02
C ASP A 37 12.56 -8.73 -0.48
N THR A 38 13.12 -7.85 -1.31
CA THR A 38 13.35 -6.44 -0.98
C THR A 38 12.01 -5.72 -0.77
N THR A 39 11.04 -5.93 -1.66
CA THR A 39 9.70 -5.35 -1.53
C THR A 39 9.06 -5.77 -0.20
N ARG A 40 9.06 -7.07 0.11
CA ARG A 40 8.56 -7.58 1.39
C ARG A 40 9.32 -7.02 2.59
N ALA A 41 10.65 -6.89 2.52
CA ALA A 41 11.44 -6.32 3.60
C ALA A 41 11.09 -4.85 3.87
N ILE A 42 10.83 -4.07 2.81
CA ILE A 42 10.41 -2.67 2.91
C ILE A 42 9.01 -2.57 3.51
N PHE A 43 8.01 -3.29 2.99
CA PHE A 43 6.64 -3.24 3.52
C PHE A 43 6.53 -3.83 4.94
N ALA A 44 7.41 -4.77 5.33
CA ALA A 44 7.53 -5.24 6.70
C ALA A 44 8.29 -4.28 7.63
N MET A 45 8.72 -3.12 7.13
CA MET A 45 9.51 -2.09 7.83
C MET A 45 10.86 -2.60 8.36
N ARG A 46 11.36 -3.71 7.83
CA ARG A 46 12.66 -4.30 8.14
C ARG A 46 13.80 -3.63 7.36
N GLN A 47 13.49 -3.15 6.16
CA GLN A 47 14.35 -2.29 5.37
C GLN A 47 13.67 -0.93 5.24
N ARG A 48 14.37 0.15 5.60
CA ARG A 48 13.79 1.51 5.64
C ARG A 48 14.50 2.47 4.67
N THR A 49 15.26 1.91 3.75
CA THR A 49 15.98 2.64 2.73
C THR A 49 15.77 1.99 1.37
N TRP A 50 15.75 2.81 0.34
CA TRP A 50 15.89 2.42 -1.04
C TRP A 50 17.30 1.82 -1.30
N PRO A 51 17.51 1.09 -2.42
CA PRO A 51 18.82 0.54 -2.77
C PRO A 51 19.95 1.56 -2.89
N ASP A 52 19.62 2.82 -3.20
CA ASP A 52 20.55 3.96 -3.26
C ASP A 52 20.88 4.55 -1.87
N GLY A 53 20.16 4.13 -0.82
CA GLY A 53 20.36 4.54 0.56
C GLY A 53 19.36 5.59 1.06
N ASP A 54 18.55 6.19 0.19
CA ASP A 54 17.56 7.19 0.60
C ASP A 54 16.45 6.58 1.44
N ALA A 55 15.86 7.36 2.35
CA ALA A 55 14.79 6.88 3.21
C ALA A 55 13.53 6.53 2.40
N VAL A 56 12.94 5.36 2.67
CA VAL A 56 11.63 4.98 2.08
C VAL A 56 10.49 5.37 3.00
N GLN A 57 9.47 6.02 2.44
CA GLN A 57 8.23 6.38 3.14
C GLN A 57 7.10 5.45 2.68
N VAL A 58 6.84 4.40 3.46
CA VAL A 58 5.85 3.38 3.07
C VAL A 58 4.43 3.83 3.42
N PHE A 59 3.53 3.74 2.44
CA PHE A 59 2.09 3.95 2.60
C PHE A 59 1.33 2.65 2.35
N VAL A 60 0.31 2.37 3.18
CA VAL A 60 -0.54 1.17 3.07
C VAL A 60 -2.01 1.50 3.29
N LEU A 61 -2.90 0.78 2.62
CA LEU A 61 -4.33 0.78 2.88
C LEU A 61 -4.67 0.08 4.21
N PRO A 62 -5.91 0.22 4.72
CA PRO A 62 -6.35 -0.47 5.93
C PRO A 62 -6.23 -1.99 5.81
N ASN A 63 -5.99 -2.69 6.93
CA ASN A 63 -5.75 -4.15 6.93
C ASN A 63 -6.93 -4.98 6.36
N ARG A 64 -8.15 -4.43 6.39
CA ARG A 64 -9.37 -5.07 5.86
C ARG A 64 -9.68 -4.69 4.42
N ASP A 65 -8.85 -3.84 3.82
CA ASP A 65 -9.02 -3.40 2.44
C ASP A 65 -8.74 -4.56 1.46
N PRO A 66 -9.61 -4.80 0.45
CA PRO A 66 -9.43 -5.89 -0.50
C PRO A 66 -8.16 -5.75 -1.35
N VAL A 67 -7.78 -4.52 -1.73
CA VAL A 67 -6.56 -4.24 -2.50
C VAL A 67 -5.33 -4.51 -1.65
N HIS A 68 -5.35 -4.13 -0.36
CA HIS A 68 -4.30 -4.52 0.58
C HIS A 68 -4.17 -6.04 0.69
N ALA A 69 -5.30 -6.74 0.80
CA ALA A 69 -5.33 -8.19 0.93
C ALA A 69 -4.76 -8.90 -0.29
N ARG A 70 -5.04 -8.38 -1.48
CA ARG A 70 -4.48 -8.88 -2.74
C ARG A 70 -2.99 -8.56 -2.87
N PHE A 71 -2.60 -7.30 -2.69
CA PHE A 71 -1.20 -6.87 -2.76
C PHE A 71 -0.28 -7.71 -1.87
N THR A 72 -0.66 -7.86 -0.60
CA THR A 72 0.13 -8.64 0.37
C THR A 72 0.28 -10.11 -0.04
N LYS A 73 -0.81 -10.75 -0.48
CA LYS A 73 -0.79 -12.16 -0.90
C LYS A 73 -0.04 -12.36 -2.21
N GLU A 74 -0.36 -11.59 -3.24
CA GLU A 74 0.12 -11.78 -4.61
C GLU A 74 1.54 -11.24 -4.79
N GLN A 75 1.84 -10.06 -4.26
CA GLN A 75 3.12 -9.38 -4.46
C GLN A 75 4.13 -9.66 -3.35
N LEU A 76 3.69 -9.81 -2.10
CA LEU A 76 4.61 -10.06 -0.98
C LEU A 76 4.67 -11.54 -0.55
N ALA A 77 3.75 -12.38 -1.03
CA ALA A 77 3.60 -13.77 -0.59
C ALA A 77 3.40 -13.90 0.93
N VAL A 78 2.67 -12.96 1.54
CA VAL A 78 2.28 -12.98 2.97
C VAL A 78 0.81 -12.61 3.14
N TYR A 79 0.19 -13.04 4.24
CA TYR A 79 -1.16 -12.61 4.56
C TYR A 79 -1.19 -11.27 5.30
N PRO A 80 -2.25 -10.43 5.14
CA PRO A 80 -2.37 -9.13 5.83
C PRO A 80 -2.12 -9.20 7.33
N HIS A 81 -2.70 -10.20 8.01
CA HIS A 81 -2.54 -10.37 9.45
C HIS A 81 -1.09 -10.66 9.87
N GLN A 82 -0.30 -11.31 9.03
CA GLN A 82 1.11 -11.58 9.32
C GLN A 82 1.94 -10.30 9.25
N LEU A 83 1.65 -9.47 8.24
CA LEU A 83 2.30 -8.18 8.07
C LEU A 83 1.93 -7.22 9.22
N GLN A 84 0.65 -7.17 9.59
CA GLN A 84 0.16 -6.44 10.76
C GLN A 84 0.85 -6.88 12.05
N LEU A 85 0.94 -8.20 12.29
CA LEU A 85 1.60 -8.74 13.49
C LEU A 85 3.09 -8.36 13.56
N ALA A 86 3.77 -8.31 12.42
CA ALA A 86 5.17 -7.87 12.36
C ALA A 86 5.31 -6.39 12.76
N TRP A 87 4.41 -5.52 12.30
CA TRP A 87 4.38 -4.11 12.69
C TRP A 87 4.05 -3.96 14.18
N ASP A 88 3.04 -4.65 14.68
CA ASP A 88 2.62 -4.59 16.09
C ASP A 88 3.77 -4.99 17.02
N ARG A 89 4.48 -6.08 16.69
CA ARG A 89 5.65 -6.52 17.45
C ARG A 89 6.74 -5.44 17.50
N MET A 90 7.01 -4.79 16.37
CA MET A 90 8.04 -3.74 16.26
C MET A 90 7.67 -2.49 17.07
N VAL A 91 6.39 -2.09 17.02
CA VAL A 91 5.88 -0.92 17.75
C VAL A 91 5.87 -1.19 19.25
N PHE A 92 5.32 -2.33 19.69
CA PHE A 92 5.23 -2.65 21.12
C PHE A 92 6.60 -2.90 21.77
N SER A 93 7.60 -3.35 21.01
CA SER A 93 8.97 -3.47 21.52
C SER A 93 9.78 -2.17 21.44
N GLY A 94 9.22 -1.10 20.87
CA GLY A 94 9.92 0.18 20.66
C GLY A 94 11.02 0.13 19.60
N MET A 95 11.08 -0.92 18.77
CA MET A 95 12.10 -1.11 17.73
C MET A 95 11.80 -0.34 16.43
N GLY A 96 10.63 0.30 16.33
CA GLY A 96 10.27 1.06 15.16
C GLY A 96 8.82 1.51 15.12
N GLN A 97 8.44 1.99 13.93
CA GLN A 97 7.11 2.51 13.63
C GLN A 97 6.49 1.66 12.53
N ALA A 98 5.16 1.56 12.56
CA ALA A 98 4.39 0.98 11.47
C ALA A 98 4.42 1.90 10.22
N PRO A 99 4.07 1.39 9.02
CA PRO A 99 3.90 2.24 7.85
C PRO A 99 2.80 3.29 8.04
N ASN A 100 2.83 4.32 7.19
CA ASN A 100 1.78 5.32 7.13
C ASN A 100 0.51 4.69 6.54
N ARG A 101 -0.64 4.87 7.21
CA ARG A 101 -1.92 4.41 6.67
C ARG A 101 -2.63 5.53 5.92
N VAL A 102 -3.24 5.18 4.80
CA VAL A 102 -4.15 6.03 4.02
C VAL A 102 -5.53 5.38 3.97
N ALA A 103 -6.57 6.18 3.78
CA ALA A 103 -7.96 5.75 3.80
C ALA A 103 -8.34 4.95 2.55
N ASP A 104 -7.84 5.35 1.39
CA ASP A 104 -8.17 4.78 0.09
C ASP A 104 -7.03 4.97 -0.95
N GLN A 105 -7.25 4.46 -2.17
CA GLN A 105 -6.28 4.52 -3.26
C GLN A 105 -6.08 5.93 -3.82
N LEU A 106 -7.08 6.82 -3.70
CA LEU A 106 -6.93 8.21 -4.14
C LEU A 106 -5.97 8.96 -3.20
N GLU A 107 -6.18 8.83 -1.88
CA GLU A 107 -5.26 9.37 -0.89
C GLU A 107 -3.87 8.74 -1.03
N MET A 108 -3.78 7.42 -1.30
CA MET A 108 -2.49 6.78 -1.54
C MET A 108 -1.72 7.46 -2.68
N ARG A 109 -2.36 7.66 -3.83
CA ARG A 109 -1.76 8.34 -4.98
C ARG A 109 -1.30 9.75 -4.61
N GLU A 110 -2.16 10.53 -3.95
CA GLU A 110 -1.82 11.89 -3.52
C GLU A 110 -0.62 11.93 -2.57
N LYS A 111 -0.56 11.02 -1.60
CA LYS A 111 0.56 10.91 -0.67
C LYS A 111 1.85 10.53 -1.40
N ILE A 112 1.78 9.59 -2.34
CA ILE A 112 2.95 9.15 -3.11
C ILE A 112 3.47 10.28 -3.99
N ALA A 113 2.60 11.00 -4.70
CA ALA A 113 3.01 12.09 -5.57
C ALA A 113 3.65 13.27 -4.80
N ASN A 114 3.27 13.48 -3.54
CA ASN A 114 3.72 14.64 -2.75
C ASN A 114 4.75 14.32 -1.66
N THR A 115 5.18 13.05 -1.52
CA THR A 115 6.11 12.64 -0.47
C THR A 115 7.38 12.07 -1.09
N PRO A 116 8.52 12.78 -1.06
CA PRO A 116 9.80 12.25 -1.54
C PRO A 116 10.14 10.90 -0.89
N GLY A 117 10.62 9.96 -1.70
CA GLY A 117 10.95 8.61 -1.25
C GLY A 117 9.75 7.72 -0.96
N ALA A 118 8.52 8.14 -1.28
CA ALA A 118 7.32 7.33 -1.01
C ALA A 118 7.23 6.06 -1.84
N LEU A 119 6.61 5.04 -1.24
CA LEU A 119 6.29 3.76 -1.85
C LEU A 119 4.89 3.30 -1.41
N GLY A 120 4.12 2.77 -2.35
CA GLY A 120 2.83 2.14 -2.10
C GLY A 120 2.42 1.27 -3.28
N TYR A 121 1.12 1.06 -3.45
CA TYR A 121 0.58 0.19 -4.50
C TYR A 121 -0.81 0.66 -4.92
N LEU A 122 -1.12 0.57 -6.21
CA LEU A 122 -2.38 1.07 -6.76
C LEU A 122 -2.92 0.09 -7.81
N GLU A 123 -4.23 0.04 -7.94
CA GLU A 123 -4.88 -0.53 -9.12
C GLU A 123 -4.73 0.42 -10.32
N ARG A 124 -4.80 -0.15 -11.52
CA ARG A 124 -4.56 0.56 -12.79
C ARG A 124 -5.32 1.88 -12.91
N GLU A 125 -6.57 1.93 -12.47
CA GLU A 125 -7.44 3.11 -12.62
C GLU A 125 -6.99 4.33 -11.79
N TYR A 126 -6.16 4.12 -10.78
CA TYR A 126 -5.58 5.17 -9.95
C TYR A 126 -4.20 5.61 -10.45
N LEU A 127 -3.68 5.03 -11.53
CA LEU A 127 -2.40 5.45 -12.07
C LEU A 127 -2.54 6.77 -12.86
N ASP A 128 -1.59 7.67 -12.67
CA ASP A 128 -1.44 8.88 -13.47
C ASP A 128 0.04 9.20 -13.72
N GLU A 129 0.32 10.30 -14.41
CA GLU A 129 1.66 10.77 -14.75
C GLU A 129 2.46 11.34 -13.56
N ASN A 130 1.83 11.52 -12.40
CA ASN A 130 2.45 12.12 -11.21
C ASN A 130 3.06 11.08 -10.27
N ILE A 131 3.11 9.82 -10.68
CA ILE A 131 3.70 8.72 -9.93
C ILE A 131 4.61 7.88 -10.82
N HIS A 132 5.60 7.25 -10.21
CA HIS A 132 6.53 6.35 -10.87
C HIS A 132 6.13 4.90 -10.62
N VAL A 133 5.85 4.14 -11.68
CA VAL A 133 5.50 2.72 -11.57
C VAL A 133 6.78 1.89 -11.53
N ILE A 134 6.93 1.07 -10.49
CA ILE A 134 8.07 0.19 -10.29
C ILE A 134 7.68 -1.25 -10.69
N SER A 135 8.55 -1.91 -11.45
CA SER A 135 8.33 -3.32 -11.82
C SER A 135 8.76 -4.27 -10.70
N MET A 136 8.12 -5.44 -10.62
CA MET A 136 8.55 -6.49 -9.70
C MET A 136 9.16 -7.67 -10.47
N GLU A 137 10.39 -8.05 -10.10
CA GLU A 137 11.14 -9.20 -10.66
C GLU A 137 11.28 -10.37 -9.67
#